data_AF-A0AAU6AAZ1-F1
#
_entry.id   AF-A0AAU6AAZ1-F1
#
_cell.length_a   1.000
_cell.length_b   1.000
_cell.length_c   1.000
_cell.angle_alpha   90.00
_cell.angle_beta   90.00
_cell.angle_gamma   90.00
#
_symmetry.space_group_name_H-M   'P 1'
#
loop_
_entity.id
_entity.type
_entity.pdbx_description
1 polymer ?
#
loop_
_entity_poly.entity_id
_entity_poly.type
_entity_poly.pdbx_seq_one_letter_code
_entity_poly.pdbx_strand_id
1 'polypeptide(L)' 'MLGRTAFYLWARGQAAQALPLKERALQVTEAALGPDHPTTALRLGNLARLRQMLSDGERTSLP' A
#
# COMPACT_ATOMS: atom_id res chain seq x y z
N MET A 1 -5.07 9.02 -25.07
CA MET A 1 -4.35 8.84 -23.79
C MET A 1 -5.00 7.75 -22.93
N LEU A 2 -5.00 6.48 -23.36
CA LEU A 2 -5.66 5.37 -22.63
C LEU A 2 -4.72 4.60 -21.68
N GLY A 3 -3.40 4.70 -21.85
CA GLY A 3 -2.44 3.90 -21.09
C GLY A 3 -2.22 4.33 -19.64
N ARG A 4 -2.26 5.65 -19.35
CA ARG A 4 -1.94 6.19 -18.02
C ARG A 4 -3.07 5.92 -17.02
N THR A 5 -4.32 6.05 -17.45
CA THR A 5 -5.50 5.78 -16.61
C THR A 5 -5.72 4.27 -16.42
N ALA A 6 -5.54 3.46 -17.46
CA ALA A 6 -5.63 2.01 -17.35
C ALA A 6 -4.55 1.43 -16.40
N PHE A 7 -3.30 1.88 -16.54
CA PHE A 7 -2.22 1.52 -15.61
C PHE A 7 -2.54 1.93 -14.16
N TYR A 8 -3.11 3.13 -13.98
CA TYR A 8 -3.48 3.64 -12.67
C TYR A 8 -4.60 2.83 -12.00
N LEU A 9 -5.66 2.49 -12.74
CA LEU A 9 -6.75 1.66 -12.24
C LEU A 9 -6.29 0.23 -11.90
N TRP A 10 -5.44 -0.36 -12.75
CA TRP A 10 -4.85 -1.67 -12.50
C TRP A 10 -3.95 -1.66 -11.25
N ALA A 11 -3.08 -0.66 -11.11
CA ALA A 11 -2.22 -0.50 -9.96
C ALA A 11 -3.03 -0.30 -8.66
N ARG A 12 -4.15 0.44 -8.71
CA ARG A 12 -5.08 0.58 -7.56
C ARG A 12 -5.75 -0.73 -7.18
N GLY A 13 -6.23 -1.50 -8.16
CA GLY A 13 -6.87 -2.80 -7.91
C GLY A 13 -5.92 -3.78 -7.21
N GLN A 14 -4.67 -3.83 -7.66
CA GLN A 14 -3.63 -4.62 -7.00
C GLN A 14 -3.27 -4.06 -5.62
N ALA A 15 -3.26 -2.73 -5.48
CA ALA A 15 -2.96 -2.09 -4.22
C ALA A 15 -4.00 -2.39 -3.13
N ALA A 16 -5.28 -2.38 -3.48
CA ALA A 16 -6.37 -2.70 -2.55
C ALA A 16 -6.29 -4.15 -2.06
N GLN A 17 -5.94 -5.08 -2.95
CA GLN A 17 -5.73 -6.50 -2.58
C GLN A 17 -4.45 -6.72 -1.77
N ALA A 18 -3.40 -5.92 -2.00
CA ALA A 18 -2.13 -6.04 -1.30
C ALA A 18 -2.16 -5.47 0.13
N LEU A 19 -3.11 -4.58 0.46
CA LEU A 19 -3.20 -3.92 1.75
C LEU A 19 -3.34 -4.90 2.93
N PRO A 20 -4.34 -5.80 2.98
CA PRO A 20 -4.48 -6.74 4.10
C PRO A 20 -3.30 -7.71 4.21
N LEU A 21 -2.69 -8.09 3.08
CA LEU A 21 -1.50 -8.94 3.06
C LEU A 21 -0.29 -8.24 3.67
N LYS A 22 -0.10 -6.95 3.37
CA LYS A 22 0.99 -6.14 3.94
C LYS A 22 0.79 -5.85 5.42
N GLU A 23 -0.46 -5.64 5.87
CA GLU A 23 -0.76 -5.45 7.30
C GLU A 23 -0.48 -6.72 8.11
N ARG A 24 -0.89 -7.89 7.61
CA ARG A 24 -0.56 -9.17 8.25
C ARG A 24 0.94 -9.42 8.28
N ALA A 25 1.64 -9.09 7.20
CA ALA A 25 3.08 -9.21 7.11
C ALA A 25 3.78 -8.28 8.13
N LEU A 26 3.28 -7.05 8.31
CA LEU A 26 3.79 -6.11 9.30
C LEU A 26 3.63 -6.66 10.72
N GLN A 27 2.44 -7.15 11.09
CA GLN A 27 2.19 -7.72 12.42
C GLN A 27 3.15 -8.88 12.75
N VAL A 28 3.38 -9.77 11.79
CA VAL A 28 4.32 -10.89 11.97
C VAL A 28 5.76 -10.38 12.15
N THR A 29 6.17 -9.37 11.39
CA THR A 29 7.52 -8.78 11.51
C THR A 29 7.70 -8.02 12.82
N GLU A 30 6.71 -7.25 13.23
CA GLU A 30 6.71 -6.55 14.52
C GLU A 30 6.80 -7.52 15.68
N ALA A 31 6.04 -8.63 15.64
CA ALA A 31 6.10 -9.65 16.67
C ALA A 31 7.45 -10.40 16.70
N ALA A 32 8.10 -10.59 15.55
CA ALA A 32 9.35 -11.34 15.46
C ALA A 32 10.62 -10.50 15.70
N LEU A 33 10.63 -9.25 15.23
CA LEU A 33 11.82 -8.40 15.19
C LEU A 33 11.69 -7.14 16.05
N GLY A 34 10.47 -6.82 16.50
CA GLY A 34 10.18 -5.59 17.21
C GLY A 34 9.87 -4.40 16.29
N PRO A 35 9.30 -3.33 16.87
CA PRO A 35 8.90 -2.13 16.14
C PRO A 35 10.09 -1.34 15.56
N ASP A 36 11.24 -1.35 16.25
CA ASP A 36 12.42 -0.55 15.86
C ASP A 36 13.34 -1.23 14.85
N HIS A 37 13.02 -2.46 14.44
CA HIS A 37 13.85 -3.18 13.49
C HIS A 37 13.77 -2.55 12.09
N PRO A 38 14.91 -2.40 11.36
CA PRO A 38 14.92 -1.82 10.01
C PRO A 38 13.91 -2.46 9.03
N THR A 39 13.71 -3.77 9.12
CA THR A 39 12.70 -4.50 8.33
C THR A 39 11.27 -4.04 8.62
N THR A 40 10.95 -3.74 9.88
CA THR A 40 9.64 -3.21 10.29
C THR A 40 9.43 -1.81 9.71
N ALA A 41 10.44 -0.94 9.82
CA ALA A 41 10.41 0.40 9.23
C ALA A 41 10.22 0.37 7.70
N LEU A 42 10.89 -0.55 7.00
CA LEU A 42 10.70 -0.75 5.55
C LEU A 42 9.28 -1.23 5.21
N ARG A 43 8.69 -2.09 6.04
CA ARG A 43 7.31 -2.56 5.84
C ARG A 43 6.30 -1.43 6.07
N LEU A 44 6.49 -0.60 7.08
CA LEU A 44 5.69 0.59 7.34
C LEU A 44 5.76 1.60 6.18
N GLY A 45 6.95 1.89 5.65
CA GLY A 45 7.11 2.78 4.49
C GLY A 45 6.39 2.27 3.24
N ASN A 46 6.44 0.95 3.01
CA ASN A 46 5.69 0.32 1.92
C ASN A 46 4.17 0.37 2.11
N LEU A 47 3.68 0.27 3.35
CA LEU A 47 2.27 0.39 3.67
C LEU A 47 1.78 1.84 3.47
N ALA A 48 2.57 2.83 3.92
CA ALA A 48 2.23 4.24 3.77
C ALA A 48 2.08 4.64 2.29
N ARG A 49 3.02 4.21 1.43
CA ARG A 49 2.93 4.43 -0.02
C ARG A 49 1.70 3.79 -0.63
N LEU A 50 1.34 2.59 -0.18
CA LEU A 50 0.16 1.88 -0.66
C LEU A 50 -1.14 2.62 -0.29
N ARG A 51 -1.23 3.10 0.95
CA ARG A 51 -2.37 3.90 1.42
C ARG A 51 -2.49 5.22 0.66
N GLN A 52 -1.38 5.91 0.38
CA GLN A 52 -1.38 7.10 -0.47
C GLN A 52 -1.93 6.81 -1.88
N MET A 53 -1.50 5.72 -2.52
CA MET A 53 -2.03 5.32 -3.83
C MET A 53 -3.55 5.04 -3.82
N LEU A 54 -4.09 4.56 -2.69
CA LEU A 54 -5.53 4.35 -2.54
C LEU A 54 -6.27 5.67 -2.31
N SER A 55 -5.77 6.55 -1.44
CA SER A 55 -6.36 7.86 -1.12
C SER A 55 -6.33 8.86 -2.28
N ASP A 56 -5.25 8.92 -3.05
CA ASP A 56 -5.16 9.76 -4.26
C ASP A 56 -6.18 9.33 -5.32
N GLY A 57 -6.52 8.04 -5.31
CA GLY A 57 -7.53 7.46 -6.16
C GLY A 57 -8.97 7.78 -5.75
N GLU A 58 -9.23 8.03 -4.47
CA GLU A 58 -10.54 8.51 -4.00
C GLU A 58 -10.75 9.99 -4.33
N ARG A 59 -9.69 10.80 -4.22
CA ARG A 59 -9.70 12.21 -4.62
C ARG A 59 -9.90 12.44 -6.11
N THR A 60 -9.41 11.54 -6.95
CA THR A 60 -9.58 11.60 -8.41
C THR A 60 -10.88 10.97 -8.91
N SER A 61 -11.69 10.37 -8.02
CA SER A 61 -13.02 9.82 -8.32
C SER A 61 -14.19 10.71 -7.90
N LEU A 62 -13.94 11.89 -7.32
CA LEU A 62 -14.97 12.90 -7.10
C LEU A 62 -15.07 13.82 -8.32
N PRO A 63 -16.26 13.97 -8.94
CA PRO A 63 -16.50 14.90 -10.04
C PRO A 63 -16.37 16.36 -9.63
#